data_AF-A0AAV2TS60-F1
#
_entry.id   AF-A0AAV2TS60-F1
#
_cell.length_a   1.000
_cell.length_b   1.000
_cell.length_c   1.000
_cell.angle_alpha   90.00
_cell.angle_beta   90.00
_cell.angle_gamma   90.00
#
_symmetry.space_group_name_H-M   'P 1'
#
loop_
_entity.id
_entity.type
_entity.pdbx_description
1 polymer ?
#
loop_
_entity_poly.entity_id
_entity_poly.type
_entity_poly.pdbx_seq_one_letter_code
_entity_poly.pdbx_strand_id
1 'polypeptide(L)'
;MSVLFQCGKKAAAIVRGEQTKCDSKTSQKESKIQSSPPPTYNVAWDLTIDGADYHLVFDKADSSLHLNNAPLKTKPITLDNLTTYFFYIAQHKAFFRVQTLDGNTQYSLQVDGKDVSQIQRQNSQ
;
A
#
# COMPACT_ATOMS: atom_id res chain seq x y z
N MET A 1 2.60 31.55 -20.64
CA MET A 1 1.55 32.14 -19.78
C MET A 1 0.23 31.96 -20.50
N SER A 2 -0.72 31.21 -19.93
CA SER A 2 -2.05 31.00 -20.49
C SER A 2 -3.04 32.00 -19.91
N VAL A 3 -3.83 32.66 -20.77
CA VAL A 3 -5.20 33.16 -20.53
C VAL A 3 -5.69 33.82 -21.83
N LEU A 4 -6.95 33.80 -22.28
CA LEU A 4 -8.20 33.10 -21.97
C LEU A 4 -9.29 33.68 -22.93
N PHE A 5 -10.42 32.98 -23.06
CA PHE A 5 -11.77 33.40 -23.53
C PHE A 5 -12.03 33.81 -25.01
N GLN A 6 -12.99 33.12 -25.64
CA GLN A 6 -14.32 33.73 -25.89
C GLN A 6 -15.39 32.70 -26.31
N CYS A 7 -16.56 32.83 -25.66
CA CYS A 7 -17.78 32.08 -25.89
C CYS A 7 -18.54 32.66 -27.10
N GLY A 8 -18.81 31.85 -28.12
CA GLY A 8 -19.56 32.23 -29.33
C GLY A 8 -20.95 31.62 -29.37
N LYS A 9 -21.96 32.42 -29.02
CA LYS A 9 -23.39 32.14 -29.10
C LYS A 9 -23.84 31.89 -30.55
N LYS A 10 -24.66 30.86 -30.78
CA LYS A 10 -25.67 30.87 -31.83
C LYS A 10 -26.99 30.33 -31.26
N ALA A 11 -27.99 31.19 -31.20
CA ALA A 11 -29.37 30.84 -30.89
C ALA A 11 -30.19 30.89 -32.17
N ALA A 12 -31.06 29.89 -32.38
CA ALA A 12 -32.46 30.03 -32.77
C ALA A 12 -32.95 28.79 -33.55
N ALA A 13 -33.77 27.98 -32.88
CA ALA A 13 -35.00 27.43 -33.45
C ALA A 13 -35.90 26.99 -32.29
N ILE A 14 -36.95 27.75 -32.04
CA ILE A 14 -38.01 27.46 -31.08
C ILE A 14 -39.03 26.58 -31.81
N VAL A 15 -39.25 25.36 -31.34
CA VAL A 15 -40.49 24.60 -31.61
C VAL A 15 -41.05 24.19 -30.25
N ARG A 16 -42.22 24.76 -29.93
CA ARG A 16 -43.04 24.45 -28.76
C ARG A 16 -43.53 23.00 -28.86
N GLY A 17 -43.20 22.21 -27.86
CA GLY A 17 -43.82 20.93 -27.53
C GLY A 17 -43.49 20.64 -26.06
N GLU A 18 -44.51 20.35 -25.28
CA GLU A 18 -44.54 20.30 -23.81
C GLU A 18 -43.39 19.54 -23.10
N GLN A 19 -42.93 20.16 -22.01
CA GLN A 19 -42.42 19.58 -20.75
C GLN A 19 -43.08 18.20 -20.43
N THR A 20 -42.49 17.15 -19.85
CA THR A 20 -41.23 16.92 -19.12
C THR A 20 -41.15 15.40 -18.90
N LYS A 21 -40.00 14.77 -19.21
CA LYS A 21 -39.37 13.65 -18.47
C LYS A 21 -38.20 13.15 -19.30
N CYS A 22 -37.06 13.81 -19.18
CA CYS A 22 -35.80 13.26 -19.66
C CYS A 22 -35.22 12.39 -18.55
N ASP A 23 -35.40 11.08 -18.71
CA ASP A 23 -34.62 10.05 -18.04
C ASP A 23 -33.14 10.22 -18.38
N SER A 24 -32.35 10.63 -17.39
CA SER A 24 -30.90 10.72 -17.47
C SER A 24 -30.29 9.32 -17.56
N LYS A 25 -29.93 8.87 -18.76
CA LYS A 25 -28.91 7.83 -18.95
C LYS A 25 -27.67 8.44 -19.59
N THR A 26 -26.92 9.19 -18.78
CA THR A 26 -25.51 9.46 -19.07
C THR A 26 -24.73 8.27 -18.53
N SER A 27 -24.31 7.38 -19.43
CA SER A 27 -23.27 6.40 -19.16
C SER A 27 -21.99 7.13 -18.76
N GLN A 28 -21.83 7.32 -17.44
CA GLN A 28 -20.52 7.52 -16.85
C GLN A 28 -19.71 6.27 -17.15
N LYS A 29 -18.69 6.42 -18.00
CA LYS A 29 -17.52 5.55 -17.98
C LYS A 29 -16.79 5.87 -16.67
N GLU A 30 -17.34 5.36 -15.59
CA GLU A 30 -16.69 5.28 -14.29
C GLU A 30 -15.52 4.33 -14.50
N SER A 31 -14.33 4.90 -14.74
CA SER A 31 -13.08 4.18 -14.52
C SER A 31 -13.09 3.79 -13.06
N LYS A 32 -13.59 2.58 -12.82
CA LYS A 32 -13.61 1.87 -11.55
C LYS A 32 -12.20 2.02 -10.99
N ILE A 33 -12.06 2.90 -10.01
CA ILE A 33 -10.92 2.85 -9.10
C ILE A 33 -10.99 1.43 -8.58
N GLN A 34 -10.04 0.60 -8.99
CA GLN A 34 -9.89 -0.74 -8.47
C GLN A 34 -9.53 -0.54 -7.00
N SER A 35 -10.57 -0.44 -6.17
CA SER A 35 -10.49 -0.51 -4.73
C SER A 35 -9.96 -1.89 -4.43
N SER A 36 -8.63 -2.03 -4.40
CA SER A 36 -7.99 -3.17 -3.79
C SER A 36 -8.57 -3.29 -2.37
N PRO A 37 -9.02 -4.47 -1.96
CA PRO A 37 -9.38 -4.67 -0.56
C PRO A 37 -8.17 -4.25 0.29
N PRO A 38 -8.38 -3.64 1.47
CA PRO A 38 -7.26 -3.34 2.35
C PRO A 38 -6.49 -4.65 2.59
N PRO A 39 -5.17 -4.73 2.37
CA PRO A 39 -4.44 -5.94 2.72
C PRO A 39 -4.39 -6.04 4.25
N THR A 40 -5.35 -6.76 4.83
CA THR A 40 -5.56 -6.96 6.27
C THR A 40 -4.64 -8.01 6.88
N TYR A 41 -3.43 -8.20 6.33
CA TYR A 41 -2.54 -9.28 6.77
C TYR A 41 -1.07 -8.87 6.89
N ASN A 42 -0.78 -7.58 6.95
CA ASN A 42 0.60 -7.11 7.01
C ASN A 42 1.17 -7.24 8.43
N VAL A 43 2.44 -7.59 8.50
CA VAL A 43 3.20 -7.65 9.76
C VAL A 43 4.05 -6.40 9.85
N ALA A 44 4.06 -5.72 11.00
CA ALA A 44 4.73 -4.43 11.11
C ALA A 44 5.63 -4.32 12.34
N TRP A 45 6.66 -3.48 12.23
CA TRP A 45 7.59 -3.09 13.28
C TRP A 45 7.78 -1.57 13.25
N ASP A 46 7.73 -0.95 14.41
CA ASP A 46 8.20 0.42 14.63
C ASP A 46 9.51 0.31 15.40
N LEU A 47 10.52 1.03 14.91
CA LEU A 47 11.83 1.02 15.52
C LEU A 47 12.46 2.41 15.40
N THR A 48 13.13 2.82 16.46
CA THR A 48 13.89 4.07 16.50
C THR A 48 15.37 3.72 16.43
N ILE A 49 16.05 4.14 15.37
CA ILE A 49 17.48 3.93 15.13
C ILE A 49 18.13 5.30 15.01
N ASP A 50 19.18 5.57 15.81
CA ASP A 50 19.91 6.84 15.83
C ASP A 50 19.01 8.09 16.01
N GLY A 51 17.90 7.94 16.73
CA GLY A 51 16.92 9.00 16.96
C GLY A 51 15.98 9.27 15.78
N ALA A 52 16.04 8.48 14.72
CA ALA A 52 15.07 8.51 13.62
C ALA A 52 14.11 7.31 13.71
N ASP A 53 12.83 7.58 13.47
CA ASP A 53 11.78 6.56 13.47
C ASP A 53 11.64 5.90 12.11
N TYR A 54 11.57 4.57 12.13
CA TYR A 54 11.37 3.74 10.95
C TYR A 54 10.18 2.81 11.17
N HIS A 55 9.34 2.73 10.14
CA HIS A 55 8.20 1.82 10.05
C HIS A 55 8.51 0.73 9.02
N LEU A 56 8.73 -0.50 9.46
CA LEU A 56 8.90 -1.65 8.58
C LEU A 56 7.59 -2.42 8.48
N VAL A 57 7.17 -2.74 7.26
CA VAL A 57 5.97 -3.53 6.98
C VAL A 57 6.34 -4.67 6.03
N PHE A 58 5.94 -5.88 6.39
CA PHE A 58 5.96 -7.05 5.53
C PHE A 58 4.55 -7.33 5.01
N ASP A 59 4.38 -7.26 3.69
CA ASP A 59 3.15 -7.64 3.03
C ASP A 59 3.19 -9.14 2.70
N LYS A 60 2.23 -9.88 3.25
CA LYS A 60 2.16 -11.34 3.10
C LYS A 60 1.65 -11.76 1.73
N ALA A 61 0.91 -10.89 1.02
CA ALA A 61 0.29 -11.25 -0.25
C ALA A 61 1.32 -11.36 -1.38
N ASP A 62 2.31 -10.47 -1.39
CA ASP A 62 3.36 -10.42 -2.41
C ASP A 62 4.75 -10.75 -1.85
N SER A 63 4.84 -11.06 -0.54
CA SER A 63 6.10 -11.31 0.16
C SER A 63 7.11 -10.17 0.02
N SER A 64 6.61 -8.93 0.07
CA SER A 64 7.42 -7.72 -0.07
C SER A 64 7.66 -7.03 1.26
N LEU A 65 8.84 -6.39 1.38
CA LEU A 65 9.20 -5.55 2.53
C LEU A 65 9.10 -4.08 2.14
N HIS A 66 8.54 -3.27 3.03
CA HIS A 66 8.42 -1.82 2.88
C HIS A 66 9.02 -1.14 4.11
N LEU A 67 9.80 -0.09 3.90
CA LEU A 67 10.37 0.75 4.95
C LEU A 67 9.89 2.18 4.72
N ASN A 68 9.21 2.78 5.71
CA ASN A 68 8.61 4.12 5.60
C ASN A 68 7.77 4.29 4.33
N ASN A 69 6.94 3.28 4.00
CA ASN A 69 6.11 3.17 2.80
C ASN A 69 6.85 3.08 1.45
N ALA A 70 8.18 2.89 1.46
CA ALA A 70 8.96 2.62 0.26
C ALA A 70 9.31 1.13 0.16
N PRO A 71 9.16 0.49 -1.01
CA PRO A 71 9.51 -0.92 -1.18
C PRO A 71 11.02 -1.12 -1.08
N LEU A 72 11.44 -2.07 -0.24
CA LEU A 72 12.82 -2.50 -0.12
C LEU A 72 13.14 -3.53 -1.19
N LYS A 73 14.22 -3.29 -1.95
CA LYS A 73 14.76 -4.28 -2.89
C LYS A 73 15.67 -5.24 -2.13
N THR A 74 15.12 -6.37 -1.73
CA THR A 74 15.86 -7.44 -1.05
C THR A 74 15.95 -8.68 -1.91
N LYS A 75 17.06 -9.44 -1.77
CA LYS A 75 17.17 -10.79 -2.33
C LYS A 75 16.97 -11.80 -1.20
N PRO A 76 15.79 -12.42 -1.07
CA PRO A 76 15.56 -13.41 -0.02
C PRO A 76 16.43 -14.65 -0.24
N ILE A 77 16.88 -15.23 0.86
CA ILE A 77 17.52 -16.54 0.90
C ILE A 77 16.56 -17.49 1.59
N THR A 78 16.10 -18.51 0.87
CA THR A 78 15.20 -19.53 1.41
C THR A 78 15.96 -20.83 1.60
N LEU A 79 15.89 -21.39 2.81
CA LEU A 79 16.41 -22.70 3.15
C LEU A 79 15.31 -23.47 3.89
N ASP A 80 14.87 -24.59 3.32
CA ASP A 80 13.79 -25.43 3.82
C ASP A 80 12.51 -24.63 4.12
N ASN A 81 12.25 -24.34 5.40
CA ASN A 81 11.08 -23.64 5.90
C ASN A 81 11.39 -22.23 6.44
N LEU A 82 12.59 -21.73 6.19
CA LEU A 82 13.08 -20.43 6.65
C LEU A 82 13.43 -19.56 5.45
N THR A 83 12.80 -18.40 5.34
CA THR A 83 13.17 -17.35 4.40
C THR A 83 13.79 -16.18 5.16
N THR A 84 14.99 -15.76 4.78
CA THR A 84 15.70 -14.63 5.38
C THR A 84 15.94 -13.52 4.36
N TYR A 85 15.61 -12.30 4.75
CA TYR A 85 15.80 -11.08 3.98
C TYR A 85 16.90 -10.25 4.64
N PHE A 86 17.88 -9.82 3.85
CA PHE A 86 19.02 -9.05 4.30
C PHE A 86 18.94 -7.64 3.74
N PHE A 87 19.02 -6.63 4.61
CA PHE A 87 18.98 -5.22 4.21
C PHE A 87 19.64 -4.33 5.26
N TYR A 88 19.68 -3.03 4.98
CA TYR A 88 20.21 -2.01 5.88
C TYR A 88 19.15 -0.95 6.16
N ILE A 89 19.12 -0.44 7.39
CA ILE A 89 18.30 0.71 7.80
C ILE A 89 19.26 1.77 8.33
N ALA A 90 19.38 2.91 7.64
CA ALA A 90 20.26 4.05 7.95
C ALA A 90 21.79 3.79 7.97
N GLN A 91 22.22 2.57 8.26
CA GLN A 91 23.58 1.97 8.25
C GLN A 91 23.64 0.68 9.10
N HIS A 92 22.55 0.36 9.81
CA HIS A 92 22.43 -0.80 10.68
C HIS A 92 22.03 -2.02 9.89
N LYS A 93 22.64 -3.16 10.19
CA LYS A 93 22.39 -4.40 9.47
C LYS A 93 21.10 -5.03 10.00
N ALA A 94 20.13 -5.21 9.12
CA ALA A 94 18.83 -5.78 9.46
C ALA A 94 18.63 -7.14 8.80
N PHE A 95 18.00 -8.04 9.55
CA PHE A 95 17.59 -9.36 9.11
C PHE A 95 16.11 -9.53 9.40
N PHE A 96 15.32 -9.81 8.38
CA PHE A 96 13.94 -10.21 8.55
C PHE A 96 13.81 -11.69 8.22
N ARG A 97 13.17 -12.47 9.08
CA ARG A 97 13.03 -13.91 8.93
C ARG A 97 11.55 -14.30 8.97
N VAL A 98 11.20 -15.19 8.05
CA VAL A 98 9.88 -15.85 7.97
C VAL A 98 10.13 -17.33 8.12
N GLN A 99 9.66 -17.93 9.21
CA GLN A 99 9.83 -19.35 9.48
C GLN A 99 8.46 -20.01 9.58
N THR A 100 8.23 -21.10 8.84
CA THR A 100 6.98 -21.86 8.92
C THR A 100 7.22 -23.23 9.53
N LEU A 101 6.68 -23.47 10.73
CA LEU A 101 6.80 -24.73 11.47
C LEU A 101 5.40 -25.25 11.78
N ASP A 102 5.10 -26.48 11.36
CA ASP A 102 3.83 -27.16 11.66
C ASP A 102 2.58 -26.34 11.31
N GLY A 103 2.62 -25.61 10.20
CA GLY A 103 1.54 -24.73 9.74
C GLY A 103 1.45 -23.38 10.46
N ASN A 104 2.35 -23.09 11.40
CA ASN A 104 2.48 -21.80 12.06
C ASN A 104 3.62 -20.99 11.44
N THR A 105 3.31 -19.80 10.93
CA THR A 105 4.32 -18.87 10.39
C THR A 105 4.71 -17.84 11.44
N GLN A 106 5.98 -17.87 11.82
CA GLN A 106 6.62 -16.91 12.70
C GLN A 106 7.40 -15.86 11.90
N TYR A 107 7.37 -14.64 12.40
CA TYR A 107 8.05 -13.49 11.81
C TYR A 107 8.99 -12.90 12.86
N SER A 108 10.25 -12.68 12.50
CA SER A 108 11.21 -12.02 13.39
C SER A 108 12.04 -10.99 12.64
N LEU A 109 12.29 -9.86 13.30
CA LEU A 109 13.13 -8.79 12.82
C LEU A 109 14.30 -8.63 13.79
N GLN A 110 15.52 -8.63 13.26
CA GLN A 110 16.73 -8.40 14.02
C GLN A 110 17.48 -7.22 13.40
N VAL A 111 17.89 -6.25 14.21
CA VAL A 111 18.71 -5.11 13.80
C VAL A 111 19.97 -5.09 14.66
N ASP A 112 21.15 -5.09 14.03
CA ASP A 112 22.45 -5.19 14.70
C ASP A 112 22.56 -6.32 15.73
N GLY A 113 21.96 -7.46 15.40
CA GLY A 113 21.97 -8.63 16.28
C GLY A 113 20.94 -8.58 17.42
N LYS A 114 20.14 -7.51 17.55
CA LYS A 114 19.07 -7.41 18.56
C LYS A 114 17.70 -7.65 17.94
N ASP A 115 16.88 -8.47 18.59
CA ASP A 115 15.51 -8.72 18.16
C ASP A 115 14.61 -7.51 18.43
N VAL A 116 13.76 -7.19 17.46
CA VAL A 116 12.80 -6.08 17.51
C VAL A 116 11.40 -6.67 17.64
N SER A 117 10.68 -6.23 18.67
CA SER A 117 9.30 -6.68 18.95
C SER A 117 8.36 -6.29 17.81
N GLN A 118 7.58 -7.26 17.35
CA GLN A 118 6.54 -7.03 16.36
C GLN A 118 5.40 -6.20 16.97
N ILE A 119 4.84 -5.28 16.18
CA ILE A 119 3.61 -4.59 16.56
C ILE A 119 2.45 -5.54 16.34
N GLN A 120 1.75 -5.84 17.43
CA GLN A 120 0.46 -6.51 17.37
C GLN A 120 -0.61 -5.44 17.15
N ARG A 121 -0.87 -5.07 15.89
CA ARG A 121 -2.03 -4.24 15.57
C ARG A 121 -3.27 -5.07 15.88
N GLN A 122 -3.90 -4.81 17.01
CA GLN A 122 -5.26 -5.27 17.24
C GLN A 122 -6.11 -4.64 16.15
N ASN A 123 -6.69 -5.45 15.27
CA ASN A 123 -7.74 -4.98 14.38
C ASN A 123 -8.91 -4.57 15.28
N SER A 124 -8.95 -3.31 15.70
CA SER A 124 -10.14 -2.71 16.28
C SER A 124 -11.18 -2.66 15.16
N GLN A 125 -12.09 -3.64 15.19
CA GLN A 125 -13.33 -3.64 14.41
C GLN A 125 -14.25 -2.51 14.86
#